data_AF-A0A6F8YFC2-F1
#
_entry.id   AF-A0A6F8YFC2-F1
#
_cell.length_a   1.000
_cell.length_b   1.000
_cell.length_c   1.000
_cell.angle_alpha   90.00
_cell.angle_beta   90.00
_cell.angle_gamma   90.00
#
_symmetry.space_group_name_H-M   'P 1'
#
loop_
_entity.id
_entity.type
_entity.pdbx_description
1 polymer ?
#
loop_
_entity_poly.entity_id
_entity_poly.type
_entity_poly.pdbx_seq_one_letter_code
_entity_poly.pdbx_strand_id
1 'polypeptide(L)'
;MTAGRRFDLGAVALAGVLAVVVPTLTMLDAAVPGRALAAVAFAVAVPGVPLAYALRLPHRLATVVLALCLSVAAALLGGAAGALLGRWDPLTAVTVTAAVGLVATPFAVSAIQAAPVPPPDPAPAAPRTGRIWGLGAVAVALSLWWVATRQVDAGAAGAVGLVAVAPPAYWLALLVLAGVLAWALLRPVLDHVVLAAGCLAAVVCCYLLVNVADAAAGPGTTWVHVGFVDFVSRTGELATGADARFSWPGFLAGTAQLVATAGLADAAPLALPGPAFFAALALPALWLIGRLLTGSPRLAWLGAVLYVAFNWYQQDYLSAQAVGFVLYTGVLAVLLWAFMSADVPPLPGPRWRAWLRAPRRVPGRPRAGPGVVRCPAPPWSGWRRR
;
A
#
# COMPACT_ATOMS: atom_id res chain seq x y z
N MET A 1 -21.08 -17.14 -9.55
CA MET A 1 -19.71 -16.64 -9.27
C MET A 1 -19.80 -15.53 -8.22
N THR A 2 -19.11 -15.64 -7.08
CA THR A 2 -19.19 -14.63 -6.01
C THR A 2 -18.56 -13.29 -6.42
N ALA A 3 -19.02 -12.19 -5.83
CA ALA A 3 -18.48 -10.85 -6.10
C ALA A 3 -16.97 -10.76 -5.82
N GLY A 4 -16.49 -11.43 -4.75
CA GLY A 4 -15.07 -11.51 -4.45
C GLY A 4 -14.26 -12.24 -5.52
N ARG A 5 -14.75 -13.37 -6.04
CA ARG A 5 -14.05 -14.10 -7.13
C ARG A 5 -13.98 -13.26 -8.41
N ARG A 6 -15.04 -12.51 -8.73
CA ARG A 6 -15.05 -11.56 -9.86
C ARG A 6 -14.00 -10.48 -9.70
N PHE A 7 -13.88 -9.91 -8.50
CA PHE A 7 -12.86 -8.92 -8.19
C PHE A 7 -11.44 -9.48 -8.33
N ASP A 8 -11.18 -10.66 -7.75
CA ASP A 8 -9.87 -11.31 -7.81
C ASP A 8 -9.45 -11.61 -9.27
N LEU A 9 -10.38 -12.12 -10.10
CA LEU A 9 -10.15 -12.33 -11.53
C LEU A 9 -9.92 -11.02 -12.28
N GLY A 10 -10.67 -9.97 -11.95
CA GLY A 10 -10.49 -8.64 -12.54
C GLY A 10 -9.13 -8.05 -12.23
N ALA A 11 -8.63 -8.23 -11.01
CA ALA A 11 -7.29 -7.77 -10.61
C ALA A 11 -6.18 -8.50 -11.39
N VAL A 12 -6.27 -9.83 -11.54
CA VAL A 12 -5.32 -10.61 -12.33
C VAL A 12 -5.40 -10.25 -13.82
N ALA A 13 -6.61 -10.06 -14.36
CA ALA A 13 -6.80 -9.62 -15.74
C ALA A 13 -6.19 -8.23 -16.00
N LEU A 14 -6.42 -7.27 -15.10
CA LEU A 14 -5.82 -5.94 -15.18
C LEU A 14 -4.29 -6.00 -15.12
N ALA A 15 -3.72 -6.82 -14.22
CA ALA A 15 -2.28 -7.03 -14.17
C ALA A 15 -1.74 -7.64 -15.48
N GLY A 16 -2.47 -8.58 -16.09
CA GLY A 16 -2.13 -9.14 -17.41
C GLY A 16 -2.17 -8.08 -18.52
N VAL A 17 -3.17 -7.20 -18.53
CA VAL A 17 -3.24 -6.07 -19.48
C VAL A 17 -2.06 -5.12 -19.28
N LEU A 18 -1.76 -4.73 -18.04
CA LEU A 18 -0.61 -3.87 -17.73
C LEU A 18 0.72 -4.53 -18.18
N ALA A 19 0.85 -5.84 -18.01
CA ALA A 19 2.02 -6.60 -18.44
C ALA A 19 2.22 -6.64 -19.96
N VAL A 20 1.19 -6.36 -20.76
CA VAL A 20 1.34 -6.20 -22.22
C VAL A 20 1.50 -4.73 -22.59
N VAL A 21 0.61 -3.88 -22.07
CA VAL A 21 0.53 -2.46 -22.45
C VAL A 21 1.79 -1.71 -22.06
N VAL A 22 2.28 -1.85 -20.82
CA VAL A 22 3.38 -1.01 -20.33
C VAL A 22 4.70 -1.29 -21.06
N PRO A 23 5.18 -2.55 -21.22
CA PRO A 23 6.36 -2.81 -22.05
C PRO A 23 6.19 -2.35 -23.50
N THR A 24 4.99 -2.49 -24.07
CA THR A 24 4.72 -2.03 -25.45
C THR A 24 4.84 -0.52 -25.56
N LEU A 25 4.27 0.24 -24.61
CA LEU A 25 4.38 1.70 -24.58
C LEU A 25 5.83 2.15 -24.39
N THR A 26 6.61 1.45 -23.55
CA THR A 26 8.04 1.70 -23.36
C THR A 26 8.83 1.41 -24.63
N MET A 27 8.56 0.27 -25.29
CA MET A 27 9.26 -0.15 -26.51
C MET A 27 9.02 0.80 -27.68
N LEU A 28 7.78 1.28 -27.82
CA LEU A 28 7.39 2.20 -28.88
C LEU A 28 7.68 3.68 -28.55
N ASP A 29 8.18 3.93 -27.34
CA ASP A 29 8.27 5.26 -26.72
C ASP A 29 7.02 6.13 -26.96
N ALA A 30 5.85 5.51 -26.81
CA ALA A 30 4.60 6.15 -27.18
C ALA A 30 4.21 7.24 -26.17
N ALA A 31 4.00 8.48 -26.64
CA ALA A 31 3.51 9.59 -25.83
C ALA A 31 1.97 9.57 -25.75
N VAL A 32 1.42 8.68 -24.91
CA VAL A 32 -0.03 8.56 -24.71
C VAL A 32 -0.48 9.14 -23.36
N PRO A 33 -1.65 9.81 -23.30
CA PRO A 33 -2.23 10.23 -22.03
C PRO A 33 -2.37 9.04 -21.08
N GLY A 34 -1.87 9.21 -19.84
CA GLY A 34 -1.96 8.17 -18.81
C GLY A 34 -0.82 7.12 -18.81
N ARG A 35 0.20 7.23 -19.69
CA ARG A 35 1.40 6.35 -19.64
C ARG A 35 2.01 6.29 -18.24
N ALA A 36 2.16 7.43 -17.58
CA ALA A 36 2.70 7.49 -16.21
C ALA A 36 1.81 6.75 -15.19
N LEU A 37 0.48 6.88 -15.29
CA LEU A 37 -0.44 6.14 -14.42
C LEU A 37 -0.36 4.63 -14.67
N ALA A 38 -0.25 4.21 -15.94
CA ALA A 38 -0.08 2.81 -16.29
C ALA A 38 1.25 2.25 -15.76
N ALA A 39 2.34 3.02 -15.85
CA ALA A 39 3.65 2.63 -15.32
C ALA A 39 3.64 2.51 -13.79
N VAL A 40 3.01 3.44 -13.08
CA VAL A 40 2.82 3.35 -11.62
C VAL A 40 1.96 2.13 -11.26
N ALA A 41 0.86 1.92 -11.97
CA ALA A 41 -0.01 0.76 -11.76
C ALA A 41 0.74 -0.56 -12.01
N PHE A 42 1.57 -0.62 -13.04
CA PHE A 42 2.45 -1.75 -13.31
C PHE A 42 3.43 -1.98 -12.16
N ALA A 43 4.11 -0.94 -11.67
CA ALA A 43 5.10 -1.04 -10.59
C ALA A 43 4.50 -1.57 -9.26
N VAL A 44 3.21 -1.32 -9.00
CA VAL A 44 2.52 -1.80 -7.78
C VAL A 44 1.74 -3.10 -7.95
N ALA A 45 1.47 -3.54 -9.19
CA ALA A 45 0.64 -4.72 -9.45
C ALA A 45 1.36 -5.86 -10.18
N VAL A 46 2.40 -5.58 -10.96
CA VAL A 46 3.12 -6.56 -11.79
C VAL A 46 4.56 -6.70 -11.29
N PRO A 47 5.04 -7.93 -11.01
CA PRO A 47 4.41 -9.23 -11.25
C PRO A 47 3.62 -9.75 -10.03
N GLY A 48 3.51 -8.95 -8.98
CA GLY A 48 3.12 -9.43 -7.66
C GLY A 48 1.67 -9.90 -7.56
N VAL A 49 0.71 -9.29 -8.28
CA VAL A 49 -0.68 -9.76 -8.30
C VAL A 49 -0.78 -11.20 -8.83
N PRO A 50 -0.33 -11.51 -10.06
CA PRO A 50 -0.27 -12.89 -10.53
C PRO A 50 0.48 -13.84 -9.58
N LEU A 51 1.68 -13.46 -9.11
CA LEU A 51 2.50 -14.31 -8.24
C LEU A 51 1.79 -14.63 -6.91
N ALA A 52 1.26 -13.62 -6.22
CA ALA A 52 0.62 -13.82 -4.92
C ALA A 52 -0.64 -14.70 -5.01
N TYR A 53 -1.45 -14.53 -6.07
CA TYR A 53 -2.62 -15.39 -6.27
C TYR A 53 -2.23 -16.82 -6.65
N ALA A 54 -1.15 -17.03 -7.41
CA ALA A 54 -0.64 -18.36 -7.73
C ALA A 54 -0.21 -19.15 -6.48
N LEU A 55 0.22 -18.46 -5.40
CA LEU A 55 0.58 -19.07 -4.11
C LEU A 55 -0.62 -19.61 -3.32
N ARG A 56 -1.87 -19.35 -3.73
CA ARG A 56 -3.09 -19.89 -3.09
C ARG A 56 -3.18 -19.60 -1.58
N LEU A 57 -2.76 -18.42 -1.15
CA LEU A 57 -2.86 -18.06 0.26
C LEU A 57 -4.33 -18.02 0.70
N PRO A 58 -4.68 -18.58 1.87
CA PRO A 58 -6.06 -18.68 2.32
C PRO A 58 -6.65 -17.33 2.77
N HIS A 59 -5.81 -16.32 3.03
CA HIS A 59 -6.24 -15.01 3.51
C HIS A 59 -6.10 -13.93 2.43
N ARG A 60 -7.24 -13.50 1.86
CA ARG A 60 -7.29 -12.54 0.74
C ARG A 60 -6.48 -11.27 0.94
N LEU A 61 -6.61 -10.61 2.10
CA LEU A 61 -5.87 -9.37 2.31
C LEU A 61 -4.35 -9.62 2.45
N ALA A 62 -3.94 -10.79 2.95
CA ALA A 62 -2.52 -11.12 3.00
C ALA A 62 -1.99 -11.34 1.58
N THR A 63 -2.80 -11.92 0.68
CA THR A 63 -2.51 -12.01 -0.76
C THR A 63 -2.35 -10.62 -1.39
N VAL A 64 -3.24 -9.68 -1.10
CA VAL A 64 -3.16 -8.31 -1.63
C VAL A 64 -1.92 -7.57 -1.13
N VAL A 65 -1.62 -7.66 0.18
CA VAL A 65 -0.42 -7.06 0.77
C VAL A 65 0.84 -7.67 0.17
N LEU A 66 0.90 -9.00 0.05
CA LEU A 66 2.03 -9.68 -0.57
C LEU A 66 2.18 -9.29 -2.06
N ALA A 67 1.09 -9.19 -2.80
CA ALA A 67 1.11 -8.78 -4.20
C ALA A 67 1.73 -7.38 -4.38
N LEU A 68 1.34 -6.43 -3.54
CA LEU A 68 1.93 -5.09 -3.55
C LEU A 68 3.43 -5.16 -3.26
N CYS A 69 3.82 -5.83 -2.18
CA CYS A 69 5.23 -5.95 -1.79
C CYS A 69 6.09 -6.62 -2.86
N LEU A 70 5.60 -7.70 -3.49
CA LEU A 70 6.32 -8.40 -4.55
C LEU A 70 6.52 -7.52 -5.79
N SER A 71 5.52 -6.72 -6.18
CA SER A 71 5.63 -5.83 -7.35
C SER A 71 6.61 -4.70 -7.08
N VAL A 72 6.47 -4.02 -5.94
CA VAL A 72 7.39 -2.94 -5.54
C VAL A 72 8.80 -3.49 -5.42
N ALA A 73 9.00 -4.62 -4.74
CA ALA A 73 10.32 -5.24 -4.61
C ALA A 73 10.93 -5.63 -5.97
N ALA A 74 10.13 -6.18 -6.89
CA ALA A 74 10.60 -6.52 -8.23
C ALA A 74 11.07 -5.28 -9.01
N ALA A 75 10.34 -4.16 -8.93
CA ALA A 75 10.74 -2.91 -9.57
C ALA A 75 12.06 -2.36 -9.00
N LEU A 76 12.23 -2.37 -7.67
CA LEU A 76 13.46 -1.91 -7.02
C LEU A 76 14.65 -2.81 -7.35
N LEU A 77 14.45 -4.13 -7.32
CA LEU A 77 15.49 -5.12 -7.62
C LEU A 77 15.89 -5.10 -9.09
N GLY A 78 14.92 -4.94 -10.00
CA GLY A 78 15.19 -4.80 -11.43
C GLY A 78 16.08 -3.59 -11.73
N GLY A 79 15.70 -2.42 -11.20
CA GLY A 79 16.49 -1.20 -11.36
C GLY A 79 17.88 -1.32 -10.73
N ALA A 80 17.96 -1.81 -9.48
CA ALA A 80 19.25 -2.01 -8.81
C ALA A 80 20.15 -2.99 -9.55
N ALA A 81 19.61 -4.12 -10.02
CA ALA A 81 20.39 -5.11 -10.76
C ALA A 81 20.93 -4.52 -12.06
N GLY A 82 20.12 -3.77 -12.81
CA GLY A 82 20.57 -3.07 -14.01
C GLY A 82 21.75 -2.13 -13.74
N ALA A 83 21.61 -1.28 -12.74
CA ALA A 83 22.65 -0.32 -12.38
C ALA A 83 23.93 -0.98 -11.82
N LEU A 84 23.79 -1.97 -10.92
CA LEU A 84 24.93 -2.66 -10.30
C LEU A 84 25.68 -3.58 -11.26
N LEU A 85 25.00 -4.13 -12.27
CA LEU A 85 25.62 -4.97 -13.29
C LEU A 85 26.18 -4.16 -14.48
N GLY A 86 26.05 -2.83 -14.47
CA GLY A 86 26.43 -1.97 -15.60
C GLY A 86 25.61 -2.25 -16.86
N ARG A 87 24.38 -2.74 -16.71
CA ARG A 87 23.45 -3.11 -17.79
C ARG A 87 22.12 -2.40 -17.61
N TRP A 88 22.19 -1.09 -17.42
CA TRP A 88 21.01 -0.25 -17.25
C TRP A 88 20.19 -0.23 -18.55
N ASP A 89 19.07 -0.96 -18.55
CA ASP A 89 18.08 -0.96 -19.63
C ASP A 89 16.66 -1.08 -19.06
N PRO A 90 15.93 0.04 -18.94
CA PRO A 90 14.55 0.05 -18.45
C PRO A 90 13.61 -0.84 -19.25
N LEU A 91 13.81 -0.98 -20.56
CA LEU A 91 12.96 -1.80 -21.43
C LEU A 91 13.14 -3.29 -21.11
N THR A 92 14.38 -3.76 -20.96
CA THR A 92 14.64 -5.14 -20.54
C THR A 92 14.03 -5.41 -19.17
N ALA A 93 14.23 -4.52 -18.19
CA ALA A 93 13.74 -4.72 -16.84
C ALA A 93 12.20 -4.77 -16.75
N VAL A 94 11.49 -3.90 -17.49
CA VAL A 94 10.02 -3.93 -17.55
C VAL A 94 9.51 -5.16 -18.31
N THR A 95 10.19 -5.58 -19.38
CA THR A 95 9.82 -6.75 -20.19
C THR A 95 9.99 -8.04 -19.42
N VAL A 96 11.08 -8.20 -18.66
CA VAL A 96 11.30 -9.37 -17.80
C VAL A 96 10.24 -9.44 -16.71
N THR A 97 9.96 -8.31 -16.06
CA THR A 97 8.93 -8.22 -15.01
C THR A 97 7.54 -8.57 -15.55
N ALA A 98 7.21 -8.06 -16.74
CA ALA A 98 5.99 -8.38 -17.45
C ALA A 98 5.89 -9.87 -17.81
N ALA A 99 6.96 -10.45 -18.35
CA ALA A 99 7.01 -11.87 -18.71
C ALA A 99 6.75 -12.76 -17.49
N VAL A 100 7.37 -12.46 -16.33
CA VAL A 100 7.09 -13.18 -15.08
C VAL A 100 5.61 -13.07 -14.69
N GLY A 101 5.02 -11.87 -14.78
CA GLY A 101 3.60 -11.66 -14.50
C GLY A 101 2.68 -12.45 -15.44
N LEU A 102 2.97 -12.45 -16.75
CA LEU A 102 2.21 -13.19 -17.75
C LEU A 102 2.32 -14.71 -17.55
N VAL A 103 3.51 -15.23 -17.26
CA VAL A 103 3.72 -16.65 -16.96
C VAL A 103 2.96 -17.07 -15.70
N ALA A 104 2.92 -16.22 -14.66
CA ALA A 104 2.19 -16.50 -13.43
C ALA A 104 0.66 -16.38 -13.55
N THR A 105 0.16 -15.65 -14.55
CA THR A 105 -1.28 -15.38 -14.77
C THR A 105 -2.15 -16.64 -14.89
N PRO A 106 -1.85 -17.65 -15.74
CA PRO A 106 -2.67 -18.86 -15.82
C PRO A 106 -2.73 -19.63 -14.49
N PHE A 107 -1.62 -19.68 -13.74
CA PHE A 107 -1.59 -20.29 -12.41
C PHE A 107 -2.44 -19.54 -11.40
N ALA A 108 -2.43 -18.20 -11.45
CA ALA A 108 -3.27 -17.34 -10.63
C ALA A 108 -4.77 -17.54 -10.95
N VAL A 109 -5.14 -17.56 -12.22
CA VAL A 109 -6.53 -17.82 -12.65
C VAL A 109 -7.00 -19.20 -12.18
N SER A 110 -6.18 -20.24 -12.40
CA SER A 110 -6.45 -21.59 -11.93
C SER A 110 -6.62 -21.64 -10.40
N ALA A 111 -5.73 -20.97 -9.67
CA ALA A 111 -5.79 -20.87 -8.21
C ALA A 111 -7.10 -20.21 -7.72
N ILE A 112 -7.53 -19.10 -8.33
CA ILE A 112 -8.76 -18.38 -7.97
C ILE A 112 -10.01 -19.22 -8.29
N GLN A 113 -9.99 -19.95 -9.41
CA GLN A 113 -11.10 -20.82 -9.81
C GLN A 113 -11.22 -22.05 -8.91
N ALA A 114 -10.09 -22.66 -8.53
CA ALA A 114 -10.02 -23.81 -7.64
C ALA A 114 -10.29 -23.45 -6.17
N ALA A 115 -10.13 -22.19 -5.77
CA ALA A 115 -10.35 -21.75 -4.41
C ALA A 115 -11.81 -22.02 -3.98
N PRO A 116 -12.05 -22.69 -2.83
CA PRO A 116 -13.38 -22.92 -2.30
C PRO A 116 -14.14 -21.60 -2.18
N VAL A 117 -15.41 -21.60 -2.60
CA VAL A 117 -16.27 -20.44 -2.36
C VAL A 117 -16.61 -20.43 -0.87
N PRO A 118 -16.17 -19.43 -0.09
CA PRO A 118 -16.61 -19.33 1.30
C PRO A 118 -18.13 -19.18 1.31
N PRO A 119 -18.84 -19.82 2.25
CA PRO A 119 -20.27 -19.61 2.40
C PRO A 119 -20.55 -18.11 2.60
N PRO A 120 -21.68 -17.59 2.08
CA PRO A 120 -22.05 -16.20 2.30
C PRO A 120 -22.07 -15.93 3.80
N ASP A 121 -21.30 -14.93 4.23
CA ASP A 121 -21.29 -14.49 5.63
C ASP A 121 -22.68 -13.91 5.95
N PRO A 122 -23.41 -14.45 6.94
CA PRO A 122 -24.71 -13.90 7.34
C PRO A 122 -24.59 -12.52 8.00
N ALA A 123 -23.38 -11.95 8.10
CA ALA A 123 -23.16 -10.62 8.62
C ALA A 123 -24.12 -9.60 7.95
N PRO A 124 -24.85 -8.81 8.75
CA PRO A 124 -25.76 -7.81 8.22
C PRO A 124 -24.99 -6.81 7.36
N ALA A 125 -25.53 -6.50 6.18
CA ALA A 125 -24.97 -5.46 5.33
C ALA A 125 -25.23 -4.09 5.95
N ALA A 126 -24.26 -3.18 5.83
CA ALA A 126 -24.50 -1.78 6.19
C ALA A 126 -25.65 -1.22 5.32
N PRO A 127 -26.59 -0.45 5.90
CA PRO A 127 -27.73 0.07 5.16
C PRO A 127 -27.25 1.02 4.04
N ARG A 128 -27.79 0.83 2.84
CA ARG A 128 -27.41 1.60 1.62
C ARG A 128 -27.51 3.11 1.84
N THR A 129 -28.54 3.57 2.51
CA THR A 129 -28.74 5.00 2.83
C THR A 129 -27.59 5.55 3.66
N GLY A 130 -27.12 4.81 4.67
CA GLY A 130 -25.96 5.21 5.46
C GLY A 130 -24.71 5.32 4.62
N ARG A 131 -24.49 4.37 3.68
CA ARG A 131 -23.36 4.44 2.74
C ARG A 131 -23.40 5.71 1.89
N ILE A 132 -24.56 6.04 1.32
CA ILE A 132 -24.73 7.22 0.45
C ILE A 132 -24.39 8.50 1.24
N TRP A 133 -24.94 8.66 2.44
CA TRP A 133 -24.63 9.81 3.29
C TRP A 133 -23.16 9.87 3.70
N GLY A 134 -22.56 8.73 4.06
CA GLY A 134 -21.14 8.67 4.42
C GLY A 134 -20.24 9.06 3.25
N LEU A 135 -20.49 8.53 2.05
CA LEU A 135 -19.72 8.89 0.85
C LEU A 135 -19.99 10.35 0.42
N GLY A 136 -21.22 10.85 0.58
CA GLY A 136 -21.54 12.25 0.37
C GLY A 136 -20.75 13.17 1.30
N ALA A 137 -20.64 12.84 2.59
CA ALA A 137 -19.83 13.59 3.55
C ALA A 137 -18.33 13.57 3.19
N VAL A 138 -17.80 12.42 2.74
CA VAL A 138 -16.43 12.33 2.23
C VAL A 138 -16.21 13.23 1.01
N ALA A 139 -17.15 13.26 0.06
CA ALA A 139 -17.09 14.13 -1.10
C ALA A 139 -17.15 15.63 -0.73
N VAL A 140 -18.00 15.99 0.24
CA VAL A 140 -18.07 17.35 0.79
C VAL A 140 -16.74 17.75 1.41
N ALA A 141 -16.13 16.88 2.22
CA ALA A 141 -14.84 17.18 2.83
C ALA A 141 -13.73 17.38 1.79
N LEU A 142 -13.66 16.54 0.76
CA LEU A 142 -12.71 16.73 -0.34
C LEU A 142 -12.95 18.03 -1.11
N SER A 143 -14.22 18.44 -1.27
CA SER A 143 -14.57 19.71 -1.91
C SER A 143 -14.12 20.91 -1.07
N LEU A 144 -14.33 20.86 0.25
CA LEU A 144 -13.86 21.87 1.19
C LEU A 144 -12.32 21.95 1.22
N TRP A 145 -11.66 20.79 1.23
CA TRP A 145 -10.21 20.72 1.14
C TRP A 145 -9.69 21.31 -0.18
N TRP A 146 -10.34 21.02 -1.30
CA TRP A 146 -9.97 21.60 -2.60
C TRP A 146 -10.12 23.12 -2.62
N VAL A 147 -11.17 23.66 -1.99
CA VAL A 147 -11.30 25.11 -1.81
C VAL A 147 -10.15 25.65 -0.96
N ALA A 148 -9.78 24.95 0.11
CA ALA A 148 -8.67 25.35 0.98
C ALA A 148 -7.32 25.40 0.25
N THR A 149 -7.02 24.45 -0.65
CA THR A 149 -5.76 24.47 -1.43
C THR A 149 -5.65 25.69 -2.34
N ARG A 150 -6.75 26.35 -2.68
CA ARG A 150 -6.77 27.59 -3.49
C ARG A 150 -6.68 28.87 -2.68
N GLN A 151 -6.82 28.77 -1.35
CA GLN A 151 -6.86 29.93 -0.44
C GLN A 151 -5.64 30.00 0.46
N VAL A 152 -5.02 28.86 0.76
CA VAL A 152 -3.86 28.81 1.65
C VAL A 152 -2.65 29.45 0.96
N ASP A 153 -1.99 30.37 1.65
CA ASP A 153 -0.68 30.89 1.30
C ASP A 153 0.35 30.25 2.24
N ALA A 154 1.04 29.21 1.74
CA ALA A 154 2.05 28.51 2.51
C ALA A 154 3.29 29.38 2.80
N GLY A 155 3.56 30.39 1.95
CA GLY A 155 4.67 31.32 2.13
C GLY A 155 4.48 32.28 3.32
N ALA A 156 3.23 32.51 3.72
CA ALA A 156 2.89 33.30 4.90
C ALA A 156 3.05 32.50 6.23
N ALA A 157 3.35 31.20 6.16
CA ALA A 157 3.50 30.37 7.36
C ALA A 157 4.72 30.78 8.18
N GLY A 158 4.49 31.19 9.43
CA GLY A 158 5.54 31.53 10.40
C GLY A 158 6.00 30.32 11.23
N ALA A 159 6.57 30.59 12.42
CA ALA A 159 7.16 29.57 13.31
C ALA A 159 6.17 28.48 13.78
N VAL A 160 4.87 28.78 13.82
CA VAL A 160 3.81 27.82 14.19
C VAL A 160 3.29 27.01 12.98
N GLY A 161 3.85 27.25 11.80
CA GLY A 161 3.54 26.54 10.57
C GLY A 161 2.15 26.84 10.02
N LEU A 162 1.65 25.89 9.22
CA LEU A 162 0.39 26.01 8.47
C LEU A 162 -0.84 26.25 9.34
N VAL A 163 -0.80 25.89 10.63
CA VAL A 163 -1.95 26.02 11.52
C VAL A 163 -2.44 27.47 11.60
N ALA A 164 -1.53 28.45 11.55
CA ALA A 164 -1.88 29.87 11.62
C ALA A 164 -2.44 30.46 10.32
N VAL A 165 -2.16 29.83 9.18
CA VAL A 165 -2.54 30.34 7.85
C VAL A 165 -3.56 29.45 7.13
N ALA A 166 -3.89 28.29 7.72
CA ALA A 166 -4.86 27.36 7.16
C ALA A 166 -6.25 27.99 7.14
N PRO A 167 -6.92 28.07 5.97
CA PRO A 167 -8.22 28.70 5.84
C PRO A 167 -9.30 27.89 6.59
N PRO A 168 -10.41 28.52 7.01
CA PRO A 168 -11.50 27.83 7.71
C PRO A 168 -12.04 26.60 6.97
N ALA A 169 -12.02 26.63 5.62
CA ALA A 169 -12.43 25.50 4.79
C ALA A 169 -11.62 24.23 5.06
N TYR A 170 -10.33 24.36 5.37
CA TYR A 170 -9.46 23.22 5.70
C TYR A 170 -9.89 22.56 7.00
N TRP A 171 -10.09 23.36 8.05
CA TRP A 171 -10.53 22.87 9.35
C TRP A 171 -11.91 22.22 9.27
N LEU A 172 -12.83 22.79 8.49
CA LEU A 172 -14.14 22.20 8.26
C LEU A 172 -14.04 20.86 7.51
N ALA A 173 -13.15 20.74 6.51
CA ALA A 173 -12.90 19.47 5.83
C ALA A 173 -12.45 18.38 6.81
N LEU A 174 -11.50 18.70 7.69
CA LEU A 174 -11.00 17.77 8.71
C LEU A 174 -12.08 17.40 9.72
N LEU A 175 -12.92 18.35 10.15
CA LEU A 175 -14.04 18.10 11.06
C LEU A 175 -15.09 17.17 10.43
N VAL A 176 -15.44 17.39 9.16
CA VAL A 176 -16.37 16.51 8.43
C VAL A 176 -15.78 15.11 8.28
N LEU A 177 -14.48 14.98 7.97
CA LEU A 177 -13.80 13.68 7.87
C LEU A 177 -13.75 12.95 9.21
N ALA A 178 -13.36 13.64 10.28
CA ALA A 178 -13.36 13.08 11.63
C ALA A 178 -14.77 12.64 12.03
N GLY A 179 -15.79 13.46 11.74
CA GLY A 179 -17.19 13.16 11.99
C GLY A 179 -17.69 11.91 11.26
N VAL A 180 -17.43 11.79 9.95
CA VAL A 180 -17.87 10.62 9.17
C VAL A 180 -17.12 9.35 9.58
N LEU A 181 -15.81 9.43 9.88
CA LEU A 181 -15.02 8.30 10.36
C LEU A 181 -15.48 7.84 11.75
N ALA A 182 -15.68 8.77 12.68
CA ALA A 182 -16.20 8.47 14.01
C ALA A 182 -17.60 7.86 13.93
N TRP A 183 -18.49 8.48 13.15
CA TRP A 183 -19.83 7.95 12.89
C TRP A 183 -19.77 6.53 12.34
N ALA A 184 -18.98 6.27 11.30
CA ALA A 184 -18.86 4.96 10.66
C ALA A 184 -18.25 3.90 11.62
N LEU A 185 -17.30 4.28 12.48
CA LEU A 185 -16.72 3.41 13.50
C LEU A 185 -17.72 3.07 14.61
N LEU A 186 -18.57 4.02 15.02
CA LEU A 186 -19.55 3.84 16.09
C LEU A 186 -20.80 3.04 15.67
N ARG A 187 -20.98 2.78 14.37
CA ARG A 187 -22.09 1.95 13.89
C ARG A 187 -21.99 0.51 14.43
N PRO A 188 -23.13 -0.14 14.75
CA PRO A 188 -23.15 -1.56 15.09
C PRO A 188 -22.57 -2.44 13.98
N VAL A 189 -22.91 -2.10 12.73
CA VAL A 189 -22.44 -2.73 11.50
C VAL A 189 -21.51 -1.76 10.78
N LEU A 190 -20.26 -2.17 10.58
CA LEU A 190 -19.25 -1.32 9.92
C LEU A 190 -19.48 -1.29 8.41
N ASP A 191 -19.39 -0.11 7.82
CA ASP A 191 -19.29 0.03 6.38
C ASP A 191 -17.82 0.20 5.96
N HIS A 192 -17.21 -0.91 5.54
CA HIS A 192 -15.82 -0.94 5.09
C HIS A 192 -15.56 -0.01 3.89
N VAL A 193 -16.59 0.28 3.07
CA VAL A 193 -16.44 1.16 1.91
C VAL A 193 -16.31 2.61 2.37
N VAL A 194 -17.17 3.06 3.28
CA VAL A 194 -17.11 4.42 3.84
C VAL A 194 -15.82 4.61 4.64
N LEU A 195 -15.41 3.63 5.44
CA LEU A 195 -14.15 3.71 6.19
C LEU A 195 -12.93 3.76 5.27
N ALA A 196 -12.90 2.95 4.21
CA ALA A 196 -11.82 3.01 3.22
C ALA A 196 -11.78 4.38 2.50
N ALA A 197 -12.93 4.86 2.02
CA ALA A 197 -13.03 6.14 1.35
C ALA A 197 -12.67 7.31 2.27
N GLY A 198 -13.13 7.28 3.52
CA GLY A 198 -12.81 8.28 4.53
C GLY A 198 -11.32 8.30 4.90
N CYS A 199 -10.69 7.14 5.08
CA CYS A 199 -9.25 7.06 5.33
C CYS A 199 -8.44 7.58 4.14
N LEU A 200 -8.80 7.22 2.90
CA LEU A 200 -8.12 7.73 1.70
C LEU A 200 -8.31 9.23 1.53
N ALA A 201 -9.50 9.75 1.80
CA ALA A 201 -9.76 11.19 1.78
C ALA A 201 -8.99 11.92 2.89
N ALA A 202 -8.86 11.34 4.07
CA ALA A 202 -8.02 11.88 5.15
C ALA A 202 -6.54 11.87 4.76
N VAL A 203 -6.06 10.84 4.04
CA VAL A 203 -4.71 10.84 3.45
C VAL A 203 -4.55 12.00 2.46
N VAL A 204 -5.50 12.22 1.54
CA VAL A 204 -5.44 13.37 0.62
C VAL A 204 -5.40 14.68 1.41
N CYS A 205 -6.29 14.84 2.39
CA CYS A 205 -6.44 16.10 3.12
C CYS A 205 -5.21 16.44 3.95
N CYS A 206 -4.65 15.47 4.67
CA CYS A 206 -3.53 15.69 5.58
C CYS A 206 -2.18 15.79 4.86
N TYR A 207 -2.01 15.14 3.70
CA TYR A 207 -0.68 14.96 3.10
C TYR A 207 -0.46 15.73 1.80
N LEU A 208 -1.51 16.24 1.15
CA LEU A 208 -1.38 16.95 -0.13
C LEU A 208 -1.72 18.44 -0.08
N LEU A 209 -2.13 18.99 1.07
CA LEU A 209 -2.57 20.39 1.16
C LEU A 209 -1.53 21.35 0.56
N VAL A 210 -0.30 21.35 1.09
CA VAL A 210 0.79 22.22 0.62
C VAL A 210 1.20 21.86 -0.79
N ASN A 211 1.36 20.56 -1.08
CA ASN A 211 1.85 20.12 -2.38
C ASN A 211 0.94 20.58 -3.54
N VAL A 212 -0.37 20.62 -3.29
CA VAL A 212 -1.35 21.07 -4.28
C VAL A 212 -1.48 22.59 -4.30
N ALA A 213 -1.35 23.26 -3.15
CA ALA A 213 -1.38 24.72 -3.09
C ALA A 213 -0.19 25.36 -3.84
N ASP A 214 1.02 24.84 -3.60
CA ASP A 214 2.25 25.37 -4.18
C ASP A 214 2.60 24.72 -5.53
N ALA A 215 1.82 23.73 -5.98
CA ALA A 215 2.08 22.90 -7.16
C ALA A 215 3.48 22.27 -7.19
N ALA A 216 4.05 21.98 -6.02
CA ALA A 216 5.41 21.47 -5.84
C ALA A 216 5.48 20.48 -4.67
N ALA A 217 6.46 19.58 -4.64
CA ALA A 217 6.67 18.72 -3.49
C ALA A 217 7.21 19.52 -2.29
N GLY A 218 6.58 19.38 -1.12
CA GLY A 218 6.90 20.16 0.07
C GLY A 218 8.34 19.99 0.60
N PRO A 219 8.82 18.76 0.91
CA PRO A 219 10.14 18.60 1.50
C PRO A 219 11.25 18.84 0.47
N GLY A 220 12.18 19.77 0.77
CA GLY A 220 13.32 20.09 -0.10
C GLY A 220 14.20 18.86 -0.43
N THR A 221 14.33 17.90 0.49
CA THR A 221 15.03 16.64 0.27
C THR A 221 14.46 15.82 -0.88
N THR A 222 13.18 15.98 -1.20
CA THR A 222 12.55 15.33 -2.37
C THR A 222 13.25 15.71 -3.66
N TRP A 223 13.62 16.98 -3.82
CA TRP A 223 14.28 17.49 -5.02
C TRP A 223 15.71 16.97 -5.17
N VAL A 224 16.38 16.66 -4.05
CA VAL A 224 17.67 15.95 -4.08
C VAL A 224 17.50 14.55 -4.65
N HIS A 225 16.46 13.81 -4.24
CA HIS A 225 16.16 12.50 -4.83
C HIS A 225 15.77 12.61 -6.31
N VAL A 226 15.04 13.65 -6.71
CA VAL A 226 14.76 13.91 -8.14
C VAL A 226 16.07 14.04 -8.93
N GLY A 227 17.02 14.83 -8.44
CA GLY A 227 18.33 14.97 -9.07
C GLY A 227 19.15 13.68 -9.10
N PHE A 228 19.08 12.87 -8.04
CA PHE A 228 19.74 11.56 -8.01
C PHE A 228 19.12 10.56 -8.99
N VAL A 229 17.80 10.57 -9.11
CA VAL A 229 17.07 9.75 -10.07
C VAL A 229 17.39 10.19 -11.50
N ASP A 230 17.49 11.50 -11.76
CA ASP A 230 17.94 12.02 -13.06
C ASP A 230 19.36 11.55 -13.40
N PHE A 231 20.29 11.62 -12.44
CA PHE A 231 21.64 11.11 -12.62
C PHE A 231 21.62 9.64 -13.09
N VAL A 232 20.93 8.76 -12.36
CA VAL A 232 20.81 7.33 -12.74
C VAL A 232 20.12 7.18 -14.10
N SER A 233 19.10 7.98 -14.39
CA SER A 233 18.37 7.90 -15.66
C SER A 233 19.26 8.23 -16.86
N ARG A 234 20.20 9.17 -16.72
CA ARG A 234 21.12 9.59 -17.79
C ARG A 234 22.37 8.73 -17.91
N THR A 235 22.94 8.29 -16.79
CA THR A 235 24.23 7.57 -16.80
C THR A 235 24.06 6.06 -16.70
N GLY A 236 22.94 5.58 -16.14
CA GLY A 236 22.79 4.19 -15.73
C GLY A 236 23.67 3.80 -14.53
N GLU A 237 24.35 4.75 -13.90
CA GLU A 237 25.33 4.53 -12.84
C GLU A 237 24.82 4.99 -11.48
N LEU A 238 25.44 4.46 -10.43
CA LEU A 238 25.21 4.88 -9.05
C LEU A 238 26.41 5.71 -8.58
N ALA A 239 26.16 6.94 -8.12
CA ALA A 239 27.20 7.82 -7.56
C ALA A 239 27.61 7.39 -6.14
N THR A 240 28.30 6.25 -6.04
CA THR A 240 28.73 5.69 -4.75
C THR A 240 29.72 6.63 -4.05
N GLY A 241 29.54 6.81 -2.73
CA GLY A 241 30.39 7.68 -1.91
C GLY A 241 30.19 9.19 -2.09
N ALA A 242 29.31 9.63 -3.00
CA ALA A 242 29.04 11.06 -3.21
C ALA A 242 28.16 11.67 -2.10
N ASP A 243 27.12 10.96 -1.67
CA ASP A 243 26.20 11.40 -0.64
C ASP A 243 25.56 10.18 0.05
N ALA A 244 25.38 10.22 1.37
CA ALA A 244 24.75 9.12 2.12
C ALA A 244 23.30 8.86 1.68
N ARG A 245 22.59 9.88 1.18
CA ARG A 245 21.25 9.75 0.61
C ARG A 245 21.27 8.97 -0.72
N PHE A 246 22.42 8.88 -1.39
CA PHE A 246 22.60 8.07 -2.59
C PHE A 246 22.76 6.57 -2.28
N SER A 247 22.96 6.19 -1.01
CA SER A 247 23.21 4.80 -0.59
C SER A 247 21.98 3.87 -0.63
N TRP A 248 20.92 4.25 -1.33
CA TRP A 248 19.69 3.47 -1.50
C TRP A 248 19.49 3.07 -2.98
N PRO A 249 20.35 2.21 -3.54
CA PRO A 249 20.40 1.96 -4.98
C PRO A 249 19.10 1.38 -5.53
N GLY A 250 18.42 0.50 -4.77
CA GLY A 250 17.11 -0.03 -5.17
C GLY A 250 16.05 1.05 -5.36
N PHE A 251 16.00 2.03 -4.46
CA PHE A 251 15.05 3.13 -4.58
C PHE A 251 15.38 4.04 -5.77
N LEU A 252 16.64 4.47 -5.89
CA LEU A 252 17.04 5.44 -6.92
C LEU A 252 16.96 4.83 -8.32
N ALA A 253 17.52 3.63 -8.50
CA ALA A 253 17.48 2.93 -9.77
C ALA A 253 16.06 2.42 -10.08
N GLY A 254 15.30 1.92 -9.11
CA GLY A 254 13.90 1.55 -9.33
C GLY A 254 13.03 2.75 -9.75
N THR A 255 13.27 3.93 -9.17
CA THR A 255 12.53 5.16 -9.53
C THR A 255 12.97 5.69 -10.91
N ALA A 256 14.26 5.63 -11.25
CA ALA A 256 14.75 5.96 -12.59
C ALA A 256 14.13 5.05 -13.65
N GLN A 257 13.98 3.76 -13.35
CA GLN A 257 13.30 2.82 -14.24
C GLN A 257 11.83 3.19 -14.40
N LEU A 258 11.16 3.59 -13.31
CA LEU A 258 9.78 4.05 -13.35
C LEU A 258 9.63 5.33 -14.19
N VAL A 259 10.54 6.31 -14.06
CA VAL A 259 10.56 7.53 -14.88
C VAL A 259 10.66 7.20 -16.37
N ALA A 260 11.62 6.36 -16.76
CA ALA A 260 11.80 5.93 -18.14
C ALA A 260 10.57 5.16 -18.67
N THR A 261 10.03 4.23 -17.88
CA THR A 261 8.83 3.45 -18.23
C THR A 261 7.60 4.35 -18.40
N ALA A 262 7.47 5.34 -17.52
CA ALA A 262 6.40 6.32 -17.53
C ALA A 262 6.51 7.35 -18.68
N GLY A 263 7.66 7.42 -19.36
CA GLY A 263 7.92 8.44 -20.38
C GLY A 263 7.99 9.84 -19.79
N LEU A 264 8.46 9.96 -18.54
CA LEU A 264 8.63 11.24 -17.86
C LEU A 264 10.04 11.78 -18.10
N ALA A 265 10.17 13.11 -18.13
CA ALA A 265 11.48 13.76 -18.23
C ALA A 265 12.31 13.57 -16.95
N ASP A 266 11.66 13.60 -15.79
CA ASP A 266 12.27 13.38 -14.49
C ASP A 266 11.25 12.82 -13.48
N ALA A 267 11.65 12.71 -12.20
CA ALA A 267 10.80 12.19 -11.13
C ALA A 267 9.89 13.25 -10.47
N ALA A 268 9.94 14.53 -10.86
CA ALA A 268 9.16 15.59 -10.23
C ALA A 268 7.63 15.35 -10.26
N PRO A 269 7.03 14.84 -11.36
CA PRO A 269 5.61 14.52 -11.39
C PRO A 269 5.20 13.43 -10.37
N LEU A 270 6.13 12.57 -9.96
CA LEU A 270 5.91 11.54 -8.94
C LEU A 270 6.07 12.09 -7.52
N ALA A 271 6.84 13.16 -7.36
CA ALA A 271 7.16 13.77 -6.07
C ALA A 271 5.93 14.41 -5.41
N LEU A 272 5.10 15.10 -6.20
CA LEU A 272 3.91 15.82 -5.73
C LEU A 272 2.90 14.89 -5.03
N PRO A 273 2.44 13.77 -5.64
CA PRO A 273 1.52 12.85 -4.97
C PRO A 273 2.20 11.91 -3.96
N GLY A 274 3.55 11.89 -3.90
CA GLY A 274 4.34 10.94 -3.12
C GLY A 274 3.84 10.67 -1.70
N PRO A 275 3.71 11.71 -0.84
CA PRO A 275 3.17 11.58 0.52
C PRO A 275 1.88 10.75 0.62
N ALA A 276 0.84 11.19 -0.08
CA ALA A 276 -0.43 10.47 -0.09
C ALA A 276 -0.34 9.09 -0.71
N PHE A 277 0.48 8.92 -1.75
CA PHE A 277 0.67 7.63 -2.41
C PHE A 277 1.25 6.59 -1.45
N PHE A 278 2.37 6.88 -0.79
CA PHE A 278 3.00 5.94 0.13
C PHE A 278 2.15 5.71 1.39
N ALA A 279 1.50 6.75 1.92
CA ALA A 279 0.57 6.62 3.03
C ALA A 279 -0.61 5.68 2.68
N ALA A 280 -1.20 5.84 1.49
CA ALA A 280 -2.28 4.98 1.03
C ALA A 280 -1.84 3.52 0.82
N LEU A 281 -0.63 3.30 0.27
CA LEU A 281 -0.08 1.96 0.05
C LEU A 281 0.17 1.20 1.36
N ALA A 282 0.44 1.88 2.47
CA ALA A 282 0.64 1.23 3.77
C ALA A 282 -0.69 0.77 4.43
N LEU A 283 -1.82 1.40 4.09
CA LEU A 283 -3.11 1.13 4.75
C LEU A 283 -3.55 -0.35 4.76
N PRO A 284 -3.45 -1.12 3.66
CA PRO A 284 -3.84 -2.53 3.65
C PRO A 284 -3.04 -3.38 4.65
N ALA A 285 -1.72 -3.15 4.74
CA ALA A 285 -0.84 -3.85 5.65
C ALA A 285 -1.14 -3.48 7.11
N LEU A 286 -1.29 -2.18 7.40
CA LEU A 286 -1.62 -1.68 8.74
C LEU A 286 -2.99 -2.17 9.21
N TRP A 287 -3.99 -2.18 8.33
CA TRP A 287 -5.30 -2.74 8.66
C TRP A 287 -5.20 -4.24 8.95
N LEU A 288 -4.44 -5.01 8.15
CA LEU A 288 -4.22 -6.44 8.40
C LEU A 288 -3.54 -6.67 9.75
N ILE A 289 -2.48 -5.92 10.07
CA ILE A 289 -1.79 -5.98 11.37
C ILE A 289 -2.78 -5.70 12.50
N GLY A 290 -3.55 -4.61 12.41
CA GLY A 290 -4.55 -4.26 13.41
C GLY A 290 -5.61 -5.35 13.57
N ARG A 291 -6.04 -6.00 12.47
CA ARG A 291 -6.98 -7.12 12.52
C ARG A 291 -6.42 -8.32 13.23
N LEU A 292 -5.17 -8.68 12.94
CA LEU A 292 -4.51 -9.84 13.50
C LEU A 292 -4.27 -9.66 15.00
N LEU A 293 -3.77 -8.48 15.40
CA LEU A 293 -3.45 -8.22 16.80
C LEU A 293 -4.68 -8.06 17.70
N THR A 294 -5.76 -7.49 17.18
CA THR A 294 -6.94 -7.15 18.00
C THR A 294 -8.14 -8.09 17.79
N GLY A 295 -8.16 -8.85 16.69
CA GLY A 295 -9.34 -9.59 16.22
C GLY A 295 -10.49 -8.71 15.71
N SER A 296 -10.45 -7.40 15.93
CA SER A 296 -11.58 -6.48 15.73
C SER A 296 -11.45 -5.65 14.46
N PRO A 297 -12.45 -5.66 13.55
CA PRO A 297 -12.46 -4.78 12.39
C PRO A 297 -12.47 -3.31 12.75
N ARG A 298 -13.18 -2.98 13.83
CA ARG A 298 -13.33 -1.61 14.31
C ARG A 298 -11.99 -1.06 14.79
N LEU A 299 -11.24 -1.84 15.56
CA LEU A 299 -9.94 -1.43 16.07
C LEU A 299 -8.88 -1.36 14.97
N ALA A 300 -8.95 -2.22 13.95
CA ALA A 300 -8.07 -2.11 12.79
C ALA A 300 -8.31 -0.83 11.98
N TRP A 301 -9.58 -0.46 11.76
CA TRP A 301 -9.91 0.81 11.13
C TRP A 301 -9.52 2.02 11.99
N LEU A 302 -9.73 1.95 13.31
CA LEU A 302 -9.24 2.97 14.22
C LEU A 302 -7.71 3.12 14.11
N GLY A 303 -6.97 2.00 14.07
CA GLY A 303 -5.52 2.01 13.85
C GLY A 303 -5.12 2.68 12.53
N ALA A 304 -5.86 2.42 11.44
CA ALA A 304 -5.65 3.10 10.17
C ALA A 304 -5.90 4.61 10.27
N VAL A 305 -6.96 5.05 10.96
CA VAL A 305 -7.24 6.48 11.21
C VAL A 305 -6.13 7.13 12.05
N LEU A 306 -5.68 6.45 13.11
CA LEU A 306 -4.58 6.93 13.94
C LEU A 306 -3.28 7.04 13.16
N TYR A 307 -2.99 6.09 12.26
CA TYR A 307 -1.85 6.21 11.36
C TYR A 307 -1.93 7.48 10.51
N VAL A 308 -3.05 7.72 9.82
CA VAL A 308 -3.21 8.91 8.98
C VAL A 308 -3.10 10.21 9.78
N ALA A 309 -3.61 10.23 11.02
CA ALA A 309 -3.62 11.43 11.85
C ALA A 309 -2.28 11.72 12.56
N PHE A 310 -1.50 10.67 12.86
CA PHE A 310 -0.33 10.77 13.74
C PHE A 310 0.95 10.18 13.16
N ASN A 311 0.96 9.74 11.90
CA ASN A 311 2.21 9.39 11.23
C ASN A 311 3.14 10.61 11.22
N TRP A 312 4.41 10.38 11.47
CA TRP A 312 5.38 11.47 11.53
C TRP A 312 5.51 12.16 10.17
N TYR A 313 5.38 13.49 10.17
CA TYR A 313 5.46 14.35 9.00
C TYR A 313 6.81 14.24 8.27
N GLN A 314 6.78 14.27 6.92
CA GLN A 314 7.93 14.13 6.01
C GLN A 314 8.66 12.77 6.05
N GLN A 315 7.99 11.67 6.37
CA GLN A 315 8.55 10.31 6.20
C GLN A 315 8.13 9.63 4.89
N ASP A 316 7.15 10.22 4.21
CA ASP A 316 6.33 9.61 3.19
C ASP A 316 6.47 10.31 1.82
N TYR A 317 7.36 11.30 1.70
CA TYR A 317 7.75 11.88 0.41
C TYR A 317 8.47 10.86 -0.47
N LEU A 318 8.68 11.19 -1.76
CA LEU A 318 9.39 10.35 -2.71
C LEU A 318 10.83 10.08 -2.23
N SER A 319 11.00 8.96 -1.54
CA SER A 319 12.20 8.60 -0.77
C SER A 319 12.31 7.11 -0.55
N ALA A 320 13.55 6.65 -0.31
CA ALA A 320 13.82 5.27 0.06
C ALA A 320 13.15 4.86 1.38
N GLN A 321 13.04 5.79 2.33
CA GLN A 321 12.39 5.57 3.62
C GLN A 321 10.90 5.24 3.45
N ALA A 322 10.17 6.02 2.64
CA ALA A 322 8.75 5.80 2.41
C ALA A 322 8.48 4.41 1.80
N VAL A 323 9.27 4.04 0.79
CA VAL A 323 9.22 2.70 0.17
C VAL A 323 9.57 1.61 1.19
N GLY A 324 10.62 1.84 2.00
CA GLY A 324 11.01 0.95 3.07
C GLY A 324 9.90 0.72 4.08
N PHE A 325 9.15 1.75 4.47
CA PHE A 325 8.01 1.65 5.39
C PHE A 325 6.88 0.78 4.81
N VAL A 326 6.52 0.96 3.53
CA VAL A 326 5.51 0.13 2.86
C VAL A 326 5.93 -1.34 2.81
N LEU A 327 7.18 -1.63 2.41
CA LEU A 327 7.70 -2.99 2.38
C LEU A 327 7.79 -3.61 3.77
N TYR A 328 8.28 -2.85 4.75
CA TYR A 328 8.45 -3.31 6.13
C TYR A 328 7.11 -3.66 6.77
N THR A 329 6.12 -2.78 6.67
CA THR A 329 4.77 -3.04 7.19
C THR A 329 4.11 -4.22 6.47
N GLY A 330 4.31 -4.36 5.17
CA GLY A 330 3.81 -5.51 4.42
C GLY A 330 4.46 -6.84 4.84
N VAL A 331 5.79 -6.87 5.03
CA VAL A 331 6.51 -8.02 5.57
C VAL A 331 5.99 -8.37 6.96
N LEU A 332 5.86 -7.40 7.86
CA LEU A 332 5.29 -7.62 9.19
C LEU A 332 3.87 -8.18 9.12
N ALA A 333 3.02 -7.64 8.25
CA ALA A 333 1.65 -8.10 8.09
C ALA A 333 1.58 -9.57 7.62
N VAL A 334 2.40 -9.94 6.63
CA VAL A 334 2.47 -11.31 6.09
C VAL A 334 3.07 -12.27 7.12
N LEU A 335 4.14 -11.88 7.83
CA LEU A 335 4.74 -12.71 8.87
C LEU A 335 3.79 -12.93 10.05
N LEU A 336 3.16 -11.86 10.55
CA LEU A 336 2.15 -11.96 11.62
C LEU A 336 1.00 -12.86 11.17
N TRP A 337 0.50 -12.68 9.95
CA TRP A 337 -0.53 -13.54 9.40
C TRP A 337 -0.09 -15.01 9.37
N ALA A 338 1.12 -15.28 8.86
CA ALA A 338 1.66 -16.63 8.74
C ALA A 338 1.82 -17.28 10.13
N PHE A 339 2.39 -16.58 11.11
CA PHE A 339 2.58 -17.10 12.46
C PHE A 339 1.27 -17.30 13.21
N MET A 340 0.30 -16.40 13.06
CA MET A 340 -1.00 -16.50 13.74
C MET A 340 -1.94 -17.51 13.09
N SER A 341 -1.72 -17.85 11.82
CA SER A 341 -2.52 -18.84 11.08
C SER A 341 -1.87 -20.23 11.06
N ALA A 342 -0.62 -20.35 11.48
CA ALA A 342 0.12 -21.61 11.51
C ALA A 342 -0.44 -22.56 12.59
N ASP A 343 -0.74 -23.79 12.18
CA ASP A 343 -1.02 -24.87 13.14
C ASP A 343 0.28 -25.32 13.79
N VAL A 344 0.62 -24.73 14.93
CA VAL A 344 1.76 -25.17 15.73
C VAL A 344 1.29 -26.27 16.68
N PRO A 345 1.80 -27.52 16.54
CA PRO A 345 1.43 -28.59 17.46
C PRO A 345 1.76 -28.20 18.91
N PRO A 346 0.87 -28.49 19.87
CA PRO A 346 1.14 -28.25 21.28
C PRO A 346 2.41 -29.03 21.69
N LEU A 347 3.28 -28.41 22.50
CA LEU A 347 4.42 -29.14 23.05
C LEU A 347 3.95 -29.96 24.25
N PRO A 348 4.09 -31.30 24.21
CA PRO A 348 3.74 -32.12 25.35
C PRO A 348 4.74 -31.94 26.49
N GLY A 349 4.24 -31.91 27.73
CA GLY A 349 5.04 -31.94 28.95
C GLY A 349 5.12 -30.61 29.71
N PRO A 350 5.81 -30.60 30.87
CA PRO A 350 5.98 -29.41 31.71
C PRO A 350 6.76 -28.31 30.98
N ARG A 351 6.47 -27.03 31.33
CA ARG A 351 6.96 -25.82 30.62
C ARG A 351 8.46 -25.87 30.28
N TRP A 352 9.32 -26.29 31.20
CA TRP A 352 10.77 -26.36 30.96
C TRP A 352 11.18 -27.34 29.84
N ARG A 353 10.49 -28.50 29.71
CA ARG A 353 10.72 -29.44 28.59
C ARG A 353 10.18 -28.89 27.27
N ALA A 354 9.09 -28.12 27.33
CA ALA A 354 8.58 -27.40 26.16
C ALA A 354 9.60 -26.36 25.68
N TRP A 355 10.19 -25.55 26.57
CA TRP A 355 11.24 -24.60 26.20
C TRP A 355 12.47 -25.25 25.55
N LEU A 356 12.95 -26.38 26.07
CA LEU A 356 14.07 -27.13 25.49
C LEU A 356 13.74 -27.76 24.12
N ARG A 357 12.46 -28.05 23.85
CA ARG A 357 12.00 -28.66 22.60
C ARG A 357 11.50 -27.64 21.58
N ALA A 358 11.28 -26.39 21.98
CA ALA A 358 10.82 -25.32 21.11
C ALA A 358 11.74 -25.06 19.90
N PRO A 359 13.08 -25.08 20.01
CA PRO A 359 13.99 -24.91 18.86
C PRO A 359 13.94 -26.08 17.87
N ARG A 360 13.49 -27.26 18.31
CA ARG A 360 13.38 -28.47 17.49
C ARG A 360 12.02 -28.61 16.80
N ARG A 361 11.14 -27.61 16.91
CA ARG A 361 9.82 -27.63 16.28
C ARG A 361 9.96 -27.45 14.77
N VAL A 362 9.24 -28.28 14.02
CA VAL A 362 8.94 -27.99 12.62
C VAL A 362 7.92 -26.84 12.58
N PRO A 363 8.16 -25.75 11.83
CA PRO A 363 7.18 -24.68 11.69
C PRO A 363 5.86 -25.23 11.16
N GLY A 364 4.76 -24.90 11.84
CA GLY A 364 3.41 -25.21 11.36
C GLY A 364 3.15 -24.50 10.04
N ARG A 365 2.49 -25.16 9.09
CA ARG A 365 2.01 -24.49 7.87
C ARG A 365 0.69 -23.75 8.18
N PRO A 366 0.44 -22.56 7.61
CA PRO A 366 -0.86 -21.92 7.71
C PRO A 366 -1.97 -22.86 7.24
N ARG A 367 -3.10 -22.93 7.97
CA ARG A 367 -4.24 -23.77 7.56
C ARG A 367 -4.71 -23.41 6.15
N ALA A 368 -4.71 -24.38 5.25
CA ALA A 368 -5.41 -24.27 3.97
C ALA A 368 -6.91 -24.45 4.20
N GLY A 369 -7.69 -23.36 4.29
CA GLY A 369 -9.14 -23.45 4.35
C GLY A 369 -9.82 -22.09 4.58
N PRO A 370 -11.10 -21.92 4.16
CA PRO A 370 -11.87 -20.68 4.28
C PRO A 370 -12.32 -20.36 5.72
N GLY A 371 -11.69 -20.97 6.72
CA GLY A 371 -11.98 -20.67 8.12
C GLY A 371 -11.54 -19.25 8.42
N VAL A 372 -12.48 -18.41 8.84
CA VAL A 372 -12.19 -17.21 9.63
C VAL A 372 -11.06 -17.57 10.58
N VAL A 373 -9.95 -16.84 10.54
CA VAL A 373 -8.96 -16.90 11.62
C VAL A 373 -9.72 -16.45 12.86
N ARG A 374 -10.37 -17.40 13.55
CA ARG A 374 -10.73 -17.24 14.93
C ARG A 374 -9.39 -17.15 15.60
N CYS A 375 -8.92 -15.93 15.82
CA CYS A 375 -7.84 -15.72 16.78
C CYS A 375 -8.27 -16.52 18.01
N PRO A 376 -7.47 -17.49 18.47
CA PRO A 376 -7.70 -18.04 19.79
C PRO A 376 -7.82 -16.84 20.71
N ALA A 377 -8.84 -16.83 21.57
CA ALA A 377 -9.01 -15.76 22.54
C ALA A 377 -7.64 -15.52 23.21
N PRO A 378 -7.20 -14.27 23.36
CA PRO A 378 -5.90 -14.00 23.94
C PRO A 378 -5.75 -14.77 25.26
N PRO A 379 -4.56 -15.31 25.58
CA PRO A 379 -4.39 -16.17 26.76
C PRO A 379 -4.78 -15.50 28.09
N TRP A 380 -4.93 -14.16 28.11
CA TRP A 380 -5.41 -13.36 29.24
C TRP A 380 -6.94 -13.20 29.34
N SER A 381 -7.73 -13.72 28.40
CA SER A 381 -9.20 -13.64 28.43
C SER A 381 -9.85 -14.39 29.61
N GLY A 382 -9.11 -15.25 30.31
CA GLY A 382 -9.54 -15.92 31.54
C GLY A 382 -9.58 -15.04 32.80
N TRP A 383 -9.06 -13.80 32.76
CA TRP A 383 -8.99 -12.93 33.94
C TRP A 383 -10.27 -12.13 34.23
N ARG A 384 -11.29 -12.18 33.37
CA ARG A 384 -12.57 -11.46 33.57
C ARG A 384 -13.70 -12.30 34.16
N ARG A 385 -13.38 -13.45 34.76
CA ARG A 385 -14.33 -14.24 35.55
C ARG A 385 -13.66 -14.76 36.82
N ARG A 386 -13.38 -13.86 37.76
CA ARG A 386 -13.42 -14.12 39.20
C ARG A 386 -13.90 -12.87 39.91
#